data_AF-H7CEC6-F1
#
_entry.id   AF-H7CEC6-F1
#
_cell.length_a   1.000
_cell.length_b   1.000
_cell.length_c   1.000
_cell.angle_alpha   90.00
_cell.angle_beta   90.00
_cell.angle_gamma   90.00
#
_symmetry.space_group_name_H-M   'P 1'
#
loop_
_entity.id
_entity.type
_entity.pdbx_description
1 polymer ?
#
loop_
_entity_poly.entity_id
_entity_poly.type
_entity_poly.pdbx_seq_one_letter_code
_entity_poly.pdbx_strand_id
1 'polypeptide(L)'
;GWTGLVSLICGFIAFEIIGLNMFASVGWDPVQFVRQLPWLALEPPAPEWGFTLAVPLAQGGWWQMAGFFMSSALILWTLRTFRRAKALGLGNHVAWAFVAGISLILTLGFIRPMLMGSWAEAVPFGI
;
A
#
# COMPACT_ATOMS: atom_id res chain seq x y z
N GLY A 1 10.24 12.68 -15.44
CA GLY A 1 10.49 13.57 -14.28
C GLY A 1 10.64 12.73 -13.04
N TRP A 2 11.59 13.06 -12.15
CA TRP A 2 12.04 12.22 -11.03
C TRP A 2 10.92 11.70 -10.13
N THR A 3 9.95 12.54 -9.74
CA THR A 3 8.86 12.13 -8.85
C THR A 3 7.95 11.05 -9.43
N GLY A 4 7.78 11.02 -10.75
CA GLY A 4 7.01 9.96 -11.41
C GLY A 4 7.76 8.63 -11.44
N LEU A 5 9.08 8.67 -11.66
CA LEU A 5 9.91 7.46 -11.66
C LEU A 5 9.93 6.81 -10.27
N VAL A 6 10.20 7.61 -9.23
CA VAL A 6 10.24 7.08 -7.85
C VAL A 6 8.86 6.57 -7.43
N SER A 7 7.77 7.25 -7.79
CA SER A 7 6.40 6.78 -7.53
C SER A 7 6.13 5.41 -8.16
N LEU A 8 6.52 5.22 -9.42
CA LEU A 8 6.37 3.93 -10.11
C LEU A 8 7.23 2.83 -9.50
N ILE A 9 8.47 3.13 -9.10
CA ILE A 9 9.34 2.16 -8.42
C ILE A 9 8.73 1.75 -7.08
N CYS A 10 8.25 2.69 -6.26
CA CYS A 10 7.60 2.38 -4.99
C CYS A 10 6.32 1.54 -5.21
N GLY A 11 5.49 1.90 -6.20
CA GLY A 11 4.28 1.13 -6.53
C GLY A 11 4.61 -0.28 -7.02
N PHE A 12 5.65 -0.43 -7.83
CA PHE A 12 6.14 -1.73 -8.31
C PHE A 12 6.65 -2.60 -7.16
N ILE A 13 7.44 -2.03 -6.24
CA ILE A 13 7.91 -2.74 -5.04
C ILE A 13 6.72 -3.20 -4.18
N ALA A 14 5.72 -2.33 -3.96
CA ALA A 14 4.53 -2.71 -3.20
C ALA A 14 3.76 -3.86 -3.87
N PHE A 15 3.60 -3.80 -5.20
CA PHE A 15 2.95 -4.85 -5.97
C PHE A 15 3.71 -6.18 -5.90
N GLU A 16 5.02 -6.17 -6.08
CA GLU A 16 5.87 -7.37 -5.97
C GLU A 16 5.85 -7.96 -4.55
N ILE A 17 5.86 -7.14 -3.50
CA ILE A 17 5.75 -7.64 -2.12
C ILE A 17 4.43 -8.40 -1.93
N ILE A 18 3.32 -7.84 -2.40
CA ILE A 18 2.00 -8.48 -2.30
C ILE A 18 1.98 -9.77 -3.13
N GLY A 19 2.37 -9.69 -4.40
CA GLY A 19 2.35 -10.82 -5.34
C GLY A 19 3.25 -11.97 -4.92
N LEU A 20 4.48 -11.69 -4.49
CA LEU A 20 5.42 -12.74 -4.04
C LEU A 20 4.97 -13.39 -2.73
N ASN A 21 4.34 -12.63 -1.81
CA ASN A 21 3.77 -13.23 -0.59
C ASN A 21 2.55 -14.10 -0.89
N MET A 22 1.67 -13.65 -1.80
CA MET A 22 0.55 -14.47 -2.29
C MET A 22 1.05 -15.72 -3.03
N PHE A 23 2.15 -15.63 -3.75
CA PHE A 23 2.71 -16.80 -4.44
C PHE A 23 3.38 -17.78 -3.47
N ALA A 24 4.01 -17.26 -2.42
CA ALA A 24 4.58 -18.08 -1.36
C ALA A 24 3.51 -18.83 -0.55
N SER A 25 2.32 -18.25 -0.35
CA SER A 25 1.24 -18.91 0.41
C SER A 25 0.63 -20.13 -0.29
N VAL A 26 0.75 -20.21 -1.62
CA VAL A 26 0.38 -21.41 -2.42
C VAL A 26 1.56 -22.35 -2.71
N GLY A 27 2.69 -22.17 -2.02
CA GLY A 27 3.86 -23.03 -2.18
C GLY A 27 4.55 -22.91 -3.54
N TRP A 28 4.48 -21.75 -4.18
CA TRP A 28 5.09 -21.48 -5.50
C TRP A 28 4.50 -22.31 -6.66
N ASP A 29 3.28 -22.84 -6.52
CA ASP A 29 2.55 -23.51 -7.61
C ASP A 29 1.81 -22.48 -8.49
N PRO A 30 2.21 -22.26 -9.76
CA PRO A 30 1.59 -21.26 -10.62
C PRO A 30 0.11 -21.57 -10.92
N VAL A 31 -0.27 -22.85 -10.94
CA VAL A 31 -1.65 -23.27 -11.24
C VAL A 31 -2.56 -22.94 -10.07
N GLN A 32 -2.11 -23.20 -8.85
CA GLN A 32 -2.85 -22.84 -7.63
C GLN A 32 -2.91 -21.33 -7.44
N PHE A 33 -1.84 -20.61 -7.77
CA PHE A 33 -1.80 -19.16 -7.70
C PHE A 33 -2.92 -18.52 -8.53
N VAL A 34 -3.06 -18.90 -9.80
CA VAL A 34 -4.11 -18.36 -10.67
C VAL A 34 -5.50 -18.80 -10.21
N ARG A 35 -5.65 -20.04 -9.78
CA ARG A 35 -6.94 -20.58 -9.31
C ARG A 35 -7.43 -19.90 -8.03
N GLN A 36 -6.52 -19.64 -7.11
CA GLN A 36 -6.85 -19.12 -5.78
C GLN A 36 -6.67 -17.60 -5.68
N LEU A 37 -6.23 -16.92 -6.74
CA LEU A 37 -5.94 -15.48 -6.75
C LEU A 37 -7.01 -14.61 -6.04
N PRO A 38 -8.33 -14.83 -6.20
CA PRO A 38 -9.35 -14.04 -5.50
C PRO A 38 -9.47 -14.34 -3.99
N TRP A 39 -8.89 -15.44 -3.53
CA TRP A 39 -8.90 -15.90 -2.14
C TRP A 39 -7.58 -15.66 -1.41
N LEU A 40 -6.53 -15.26 -2.14
CA LEU A 40 -5.25 -14.93 -1.55
C LEU A 40 -5.30 -13.52 -0.98
N ALA A 41 -4.70 -13.35 0.20
CA ALA A 41 -4.54 -12.05 0.82
C ALA A 41 -3.21 -11.99 1.55
N LEU A 42 -2.65 -10.78 1.61
CA LEU A 42 -1.59 -10.43 2.53
C LEU A 42 -2.25 -9.79 3.76
N GLU A 43 -2.26 -10.52 4.86
CA GLU A 43 -2.91 -10.11 6.12
C GLU A 43 -2.06 -9.12 6.91
N PRO A 44 -2.69 -8.20 7.67
CA PRO A 44 -1.99 -7.34 8.61
C PRO A 44 -1.42 -8.13 9.80
N PRO A 45 -0.47 -7.54 10.56
CA PRO A 45 0.01 -8.12 11.81
C PRO A 45 -1.11 -8.51 12.78
N ALA A 46 -0.94 -9.66 13.45
CA ALA A 46 -1.85 -10.12 14.48
C ALA A 46 -1.96 -9.11 15.66
N PRO A 47 -3.08 -9.09 16.41
CA PRO A 47 -3.29 -8.14 17.51
C PRO A 47 -2.21 -8.17 18.61
N GLU A 48 -1.54 -9.31 18.78
CA GLU A 48 -0.44 -9.50 19.74
C GLU A 48 0.71 -8.50 19.54
N TRP A 49 0.90 -8.03 18.30
CA TRP A 49 1.94 -7.07 17.95
C TRP A 49 1.53 -5.60 18.13
N GLY A 50 0.25 -5.32 18.45
CA GLY A 50 -0.27 -3.97 18.63
C GLY A 50 0.05 -3.04 17.45
N PHE A 51 0.41 -1.78 17.75
CA PHE A 51 0.87 -0.78 16.77
C PHE A 51 2.40 -0.66 16.77
N THR A 52 3.10 -1.75 16.49
CA THR A 52 4.57 -1.77 16.38
C THR A 52 5.02 -1.67 14.94
N LEU A 53 6.06 -0.87 14.67
CA LEU A 53 6.58 -0.63 13.30
C LEU A 53 7.49 -1.75 12.78
N ALA A 54 7.92 -2.68 13.65
CA ALA A 54 8.89 -3.71 13.33
C ALA A 54 8.36 -5.08 13.79
N VAL A 55 7.46 -5.64 12.98
CA VAL A 55 6.94 -7.01 13.16
C VAL A 55 7.76 -7.97 12.30
N PRO A 56 8.02 -9.21 12.75
CA PRO A 56 8.66 -10.23 11.91
C PRO A 56 7.98 -10.34 10.54
N LEU A 57 8.78 -10.48 9.48
CA LEU A 57 8.30 -10.47 8.10
C LEU A 57 7.15 -11.45 7.85
N ALA A 58 7.30 -12.69 8.34
CA ALA A 58 6.30 -13.76 8.21
C ALA A 58 5.02 -13.54 9.02
N GLN A 59 5.00 -12.59 9.96
CA GLN A 59 3.88 -12.35 10.88
C GLN A 59 3.17 -11.00 10.61
N GLY A 60 3.34 -10.44 9.40
CA GLY A 60 2.72 -9.18 8.98
C GLY A 60 3.70 -8.04 8.72
N GLY A 61 5.02 -8.27 8.86
CA GLY A 61 6.03 -7.28 8.45
C GLY A 61 5.99 -6.96 6.95
N TRP A 62 5.67 -7.95 6.10
CA TRP A 62 5.48 -7.73 4.66
C TRP A 62 4.30 -6.79 4.36
N TRP A 63 3.20 -6.90 5.11
CA TRP A 63 2.06 -6.01 4.98
C TRP A 63 2.42 -4.56 5.30
N GLN A 64 3.21 -4.32 6.36
CA GLN A 64 3.65 -2.97 6.73
C GLN A 64 4.56 -2.35 5.66
N MET A 65 5.48 -3.13 5.09
CA MET A 65 6.33 -2.65 4.00
C MET A 65 5.52 -2.37 2.73
N ALA A 66 4.58 -3.24 2.35
CA ALA A 66 3.68 -3.01 1.23
C ALA A 66 2.87 -1.72 1.43
N GLY A 67 2.29 -1.53 2.62
CA GLY A 67 1.55 -0.32 2.99
C GLY A 67 2.39 0.96 2.94
N PHE A 68 3.64 0.91 3.39
CA PHE A 68 4.58 2.03 3.32
C PHE A 68 4.94 2.39 1.87
N PHE A 69 5.33 1.40 1.05
CA PHE A 69 5.68 1.61 -0.35
C PHE A 69 4.48 2.07 -1.18
N MET A 70 3.28 1.54 -0.92
CA MET A 70 2.05 2.00 -1.56
C MET A 70 1.73 3.46 -1.20
N SER A 71 1.80 3.82 0.08
CA SER A 71 1.49 5.19 0.53
C SER A 71 2.48 6.21 -0.02
N SER A 72 3.77 5.87 -0.03
CA SER A 72 4.80 6.72 -0.63
C SER A 72 4.61 6.87 -2.14
N ALA A 73 4.22 5.81 -2.86
CA ALA A 73 3.88 5.88 -4.28
C ALA A 73 2.75 6.88 -4.55
N LEU A 74 1.67 6.85 -3.75
CA LEU A 74 0.52 7.76 -3.87
C LEU A 74 0.90 9.23 -3.59
N ILE A 75 1.68 9.48 -2.52
CA ILE A 75 2.13 10.84 -2.18
C ILE A 75 3.04 11.40 -3.28
N LEU A 76 3.99 10.59 -3.78
CA LEU A 76 4.88 10.99 -4.86
C LEU A 76 4.13 11.23 -6.18
N TRP A 77 3.09 10.45 -6.46
CA TRP A 77 2.21 10.66 -7.60
C TRP A 77 1.44 11.97 -7.48
N THR A 78 0.93 12.28 -6.29
CA THR A 78 0.27 13.55 -6.00
C THR A 78 1.22 14.73 -6.17
N LEU A 79 2.46 14.63 -5.69
CA LEU A 79 3.48 15.66 -5.91
C LEU A 79 3.78 15.85 -7.40
N ARG A 80 3.76 14.76 -8.18
CA ARG A 80 3.86 14.83 -9.64
C ARG A 80 2.67 15.59 -10.24
N THR A 81 1.43 15.32 -9.84
CA THR A 81 0.25 16.01 -10.39
C THR A 81 0.28 17.51 -10.11
N PHE A 82 0.64 17.92 -8.89
CA PHE A 82 0.88 19.34 -8.54
C PHE A 82 1.95 19.99 -9.44
N ARG A 83 3.10 19.33 -9.59
CA ARG A 83 4.21 19.88 -10.41
C ARG A 83 3.85 20.00 -11.89
N ARG A 84 2.98 19.12 -12.41
CA ARG A 84 2.53 19.19 -13.82
C ARG A 84 1.50 20.29 -14.03
N ALA A 85 0.54 20.45 -13.12
CA ALA A 85 -0.42 21.56 -13.17
C ALA A 85 0.29 22.91 -13.15
N LYS A 86 1.24 23.11 -12.23
CA LYS A 86 2.06 24.34 -12.15
C LYS A 86 2.87 24.60 -13.43
N ALA A 87 3.47 23.56 -14.02
CA ALA A 87 4.26 23.70 -15.23
C ALA A 87 3.44 24.12 -16.46
N LEU A 88 2.13 23.83 -16.47
CA LEU A 88 1.20 24.18 -17.53
C LEU A 88 0.40 25.46 -17.23
N GLY A 89 0.65 26.13 -16.11
CA GLY A 89 -0.13 27.30 -15.67
C GLY A 89 -1.58 26.98 -15.30
N LEU A 90 -1.89 25.72 -14.99
CA LEU A 90 -3.23 25.25 -14.63
C LEU A 90 -3.48 25.34 -13.11
N GLY A 91 -4.76 25.39 -12.73
CA GLY A 91 -5.19 25.26 -11.34
C GLY A 91 -4.94 23.86 -10.76
N ASN A 92 -4.78 23.76 -9.45
CA ASN A 92 -4.43 22.51 -8.75
C ASN A 92 -5.65 21.68 -8.30
N HIS A 93 -6.84 21.91 -8.86
CA HIS A 93 -8.09 21.26 -8.42
C HIS A 93 -8.01 19.73 -8.46
N VAL A 94 -7.41 19.17 -9.52
CA VAL A 94 -7.23 17.72 -9.68
C VAL A 94 -6.33 17.13 -8.59
N ALA A 95 -5.25 17.83 -8.24
CA ALA A 95 -4.32 17.36 -7.22
C ALA A 95 -4.98 17.37 -5.83
N TRP A 96 -5.79 18.40 -5.52
CA TRP A 96 -6.58 18.46 -4.29
C TRP A 96 -7.67 17.40 -4.22
N ALA A 97 -8.38 17.15 -5.32
CA ALA A 97 -9.35 16.06 -5.39
C ALA A 97 -8.68 14.70 -5.14
N PHE A 98 -7.47 14.49 -5.65
CA PHE A 98 -6.73 13.26 -5.43
C PHE A 98 -6.29 13.07 -3.97
N VAL A 99 -5.89 14.15 -3.29
CA VAL A 99 -5.60 14.13 -1.84
C VAL A 99 -6.82 13.68 -1.02
N ALA A 100 -8.03 14.07 -1.41
CA ALA A 100 -9.26 13.62 -0.74
C ALA A 100 -9.51 12.10 -0.91
N GLY A 101 -9.10 11.50 -2.02
CA GLY A 101 -9.12 10.04 -2.17
C GLY A 101 -8.06 9.34 -1.32
N ILE A 102 -6.85 9.92 -1.26
CA ILE A 102 -5.75 9.39 -0.44
C ILE A 102 -6.07 9.46 1.05
N SER A 103 -6.80 10.47 1.51
CA SER A 103 -7.17 10.58 2.94
C SER A 103 -7.99 9.38 3.41
N LEU A 104 -8.90 8.86 2.58
CA LEU A 104 -9.66 7.65 2.90
C LEU A 104 -8.75 6.43 3.04
N ILE A 105 -7.81 6.25 2.09
CA ILE A 105 -6.83 5.15 2.12
C ILE A 105 -5.97 5.23 3.38
N LEU A 106 -5.46 6.42 3.71
CA LEU A 106 -4.68 6.63 4.93
C LEU A 106 -5.52 6.45 6.20
N THR A 107 -6.80 6.77 6.15
CA THR A 107 -7.70 6.58 7.29
C THR A 107 -7.89 5.11 7.60
N LEU A 108 -8.16 4.30 6.58
CA LEU A 108 -8.37 2.86 6.74
C LEU A 108 -7.07 2.11 7.05
N GLY A 109 -5.96 2.50 6.45
CA GLY A 109 -4.68 1.80 6.60
C GLY A 109 -3.82 2.24 7.79
N PHE A 110 -3.95 3.49 8.27
CA PHE A 110 -3.05 4.06 9.28
C PHE A 110 -3.78 4.74 10.43
N ILE A 111 -4.65 5.71 10.16
CA ILE A 111 -5.25 6.55 11.22
C ILE A 111 -6.15 5.72 12.13
N ARG A 112 -7.08 4.93 11.57
CA ARG A 112 -7.95 4.06 12.36
C ARG A 112 -7.15 3.00 13.13
N PRO A 113 -6.25 2.21 12.52
CA PRO A 113 -5.41 1.25 13.25
C PRO A 113 -4.58 1.88 14.38
N MET A 114 -4.04 3.09 14.15
CA MET A 114 -3.28 3.84 15.17
C MET A 114 -4.16 4.23 16.36
N LEU A 115 -5.38 4.72 16.12
CA LEU A 115 -6.33 5.07 17.18
C LEU A 115 -6.82 3.85 17.97
N MET A 116 -6.93 2.70 17.30
CA MET A 116 -7.31 1.42 17.92
C MET A 116 -6.12 0.71 18.60
N GLY A 117 -4.89 1.20 18.41
CA GLY A 117 -3.68 0.64 19.01
C GLY A 117 -3.22 -0.70 18.42
N SER A 118 -3.73 -1.09 17.24
CA SER A 118 -3.43 -2.39 16.63
C SER A 118 -3.47 -2.33 15.10
N TRP A 119 -2.44 -2.90 14.45
CA TRP A 119 -2.43 -3.07 12.99
C TRP A 119 -3.46 -4.07 12.47
N ALA A 120 -3.94 -4.98 13.31
CA ALA A 120 -4.96 -5.98 12.92
C ALA A 120 -6.28 -5.34 12.46
N GLU A 121 -6.51 -4.08 12.80
CA GLU A 121 -7.67 -3.29 12.38
C GLU A 121 -7.53 -2.70 10.97
N ALA A 122 -6.38 -2.89 10.32
CA ALA A 122 -6.14 -2.42 8.97
C ALA A 122 -6.70 -3.40 7.92
N VAL A 123 -6.89 -2.91 6.70
CA VAL A 123 -7.44 -3.71 5.60
C VAL A 123 -6.36 -4.65 5.04
N PRO A 124 -6.65 -5.96 4.86
CA PRO A 124 -5.72 -6.88 4.19
C PRO A 124 -5.60 -6.54 2.69
N PHE A 125 -4.47 -6.90 2.08
CA PHE A 125 -4.30 -6.77 0.63
C PHE A 125 -4.73 -8.07 -0.07
N GLY A 126 -5.97 -8.09 -0.55
CA GLY A 126 -6.59 -9.18 -1.33
C GLY A 126 -7.68 -8.62 -2.26
N ILE A 127 -8.25 -9.47 -3.11
CA ILE A 127 -9.39 -9.14 -3.97
C ILE A 127 -10.69 -9.24 -3.16
#